data_AF-A0A399ZQR8-F1
#
_entry.id   AF-A0A399ZQR8-F1
#
_cell.length_a   1.000
_cell.length_b   1.000
_cell.length_c   1.000
_cell.angle_alpha   90.00
_cell.angle_beta   90.00
_cell.angle_gamma   90.00
#
_symmetry.space_group_name_H-M   'P 1'
#
loop_
_entity.id
_entity.type
_entity.pdbx_description
1 polymer ?
#
loop_
_entity_poly.entity_id
_entity_poly.type
_entity_poly.pdbx_seq_one_letter_code
_entity_poly.pdbx_strand_id
1 'polypeptide(L)'
;MLAFTLAIDRFSPLLAFILLELSAMLKLFSIFGLGYLLRETRKRFFLLFSLGVSIFIAYLTLIWRNTNWMVMQAPKGSLLNFGVSAMGYRVFEITDSKAYSDLTTILMFALAFLIIAYVLYLSDKLNLSAENNRYIDAFRIGALIYFGAFLQGAAFNYKFMFLIFAIPQIVLWIKPDGQLRRAGAWSLAFVLFSCWGMILSRIFPLNLAFALDEAANWLAFAYLLFLFLCSCPDWVRLEIRTFFKRYERKAA
;
A
#
# COMPACT_ATOMS: atom_id res chain seq x y z
N MET A 1 -0.04 17.16 -6.82
CA MET A 1 0.40 16.63 -8.12
C MET A 1 -0.36 15.37 -8.51
N LEU A 2 -0.42 14.32 -7.68
CA LEU A 2 -1.17 13.08 -8.00
C LEU A 2 -2.63 13.28 -8.44
N ALA A 3 -3.40 14.14 -7.77
CA ALA A 3 -4.77 14.47 -8.19
C ALA A 3 -4.82 15.14 -9.58
N PHE A 4 -3.81 15.97 -9.89
CA PHE A 4 -3.68 16.65 -11.19
C PHE A 4 -3.26 15.68 -12.29
N THR A 5 -2.37 14.72 -12.00
CA THR A 5 -2.04 13.58 -12.87
C THR A 5 -3.32 12.85 -13.31
N LEU A 6 -4.19 12.49 -12.36
CA LEU A 6 -5.45 11.81 -12.65
C LEU A 6 -6.44 12.67 -13.45
N ALA A 7 -6.41 13.99 -13.29
CA ALA A 7 -7.27 14.90 -14.03
C ALA A 7 -6.80 15.13 -15.47
N ILE A 8 -5.50 15.32 -15.67
CA ILE A 8 -4.86 15.56 -16.98
C ILE A 8 -4.82 14.33 -17.85
N ASP A 9 -4.78 13.16 -17.23
CA ASP A 9 -4.76 11.87 -17.90
C ASP A 9 -5.74 11.75 -19.08
N ARG A 10 -6.97 12.24 -18.90
CA ARG A 10 -8.01 12.21 -19.94
C ARG A 10 -7.66 13.00 -21.20
N PHE A 11 -6.74 13.95 -21.09
CA PHE A 11 -6.31 14.84 -22.16
C PHE A 11 -4.93 14.44 -22.71
N SER A 12 -3.99 14.04 -21.84
CA SER A 12 -2.65 13.65 -22.24
C SER A 12 -2.01 12.65 -21.27
N PRO A 13 -1.95 11.36 -21.64
CA PRO A 13 -1.29 10.32 -20.84
C PRO A 13 0.21 10.60 -20.62
N LEU A 14 0.88 11.24 -21.59
CA LEU A 14 2.28 11.61 -21.47
C LEU A 14 2.49 12.69 -20.38
N LEU A 15 1.65 13.74 -20.37
CA LEU A 15 1.72 14.76 -19.33
C LEU A 15 1.39 14.18 -17.95
N ALA A 16 0.43 13.27 -17.87
CA ALA A 16 0.11 12.56 -16.63
C ALA A 16 1.33 11.77 -16.12
N PHE A 17 2.02 11.03 -16.99
CA PHE A 17 3.26 10.33 -16.65
C PHE A 17 4.36 11.27 -16.15
N ILE A 18 4.62 12.38 -16.85
CA ILE A 18 5.62 13.38 -16.43
C ILE A 18 5.28 13.96 -15.05
N LEU A 19 4.02 14.31 -14.81
CA LEU A 19 3.57 14.83 -13.52
C LEU A 19 3.69 13.82 -12.38
N LEU A 20 3.53 12.53 -12.69
CA LEU A 20 3.72 11.45 -11.73
C LEU A 20 5.20 11.33 -11.35
N GLU A 21 6.10 11.34 -12.32
CA GLU A 21 7.55 11.35 -12.10
C GLU A 21 7.98 12.57 -11.27
N LEU A 22 7.49 13.76 -11.62
CA LEU A 22 7.75 14.97 -10.82
C LEU A 22 7.23 14.83 -9.39
N SER A 23 6.05 14.21 -9.19
CA SER A 23 5.53 13.92 -7.85
C SER A 23 6.43 12.95 -7.08
N ALA A 24 6.98 11.93 -7.73
CA ALA A 24 7.94 10.98 -7.15
C ALA A 24 9.25 11.66 -6.75
N MET A 25 9.73 12.61 -7.56
CA MET A 25 10.91 13.40 -7.24
C MET A 25 10.69 14.28 -5.99
N LEU A 26 9.49 14.87 -5.84
CA LEU A 26 9.16 15.69 -4.67
C LEU A 26 8.96 14.86 -3.40
N LYS A 27 8.31 13.69 -3.50
CA LYS A 27 8.08 12.79 -2.36
C LYS A 27 8.26 11.34 -2.80
N LEU A 28 9.26 10.68 -2.23
CA LEU A 28 9.71 9.34 -2.64
C LEU A 28 8.60 8.30 -2.72
N PHE A 29 7.64 8.29 -1.78
CA PHE A 29 6.52 7.35 -1.79
C PHE A 29 5.59 7.52 -3.01
N SER A 30 5.63 8.64 -3.73
CA SER A 30 4.80 8.83 -4.90
C SER A 30 5.23 7.95 -6.08
N ILE A 31 6.43 7.35 -6.03
CA ILE A 31 6.86 6.36 -7.04
C ILE A 31 5.93 5.15 -7.10
N PHE A 32 5.34 4.76 -5.98
CA PHE A 32 4.36 3.68 -5.93
C PHE A 32 3.08 4.02 -6.73
N GLY A 33 2.87 5.30 -7.03
CA GLY A 33 1.83 5.76 -7.95
C GLY A 33 2.00 5.23 -9.37
N LEU A 34 3.17 4.74 -9.77
CA LEU A 34 3.40 4.10 -11.08
C LEU A 34 2.46 2.94 -11.37
N GLY A 35 1.81 2.34 -10.37
CA GLY A 35 0.77 1.34 -10.62
C GLY A 35 -0.49 1.88 -11.31
N TYR A 36 -0.62 3.19 -11.47
CA TYR A 36 -1.50 3.81 -12.48
C TYR A 36 -1.34 3.17 -13.86
N LEU A 37 -0.12 2.77 -14.23
CA LEU A 37 0.18 2.14 -15.51
C LEU A 37 -0.46 0.75 -15.68
N LEU A 38 -1.01 0.14 -14.61
CA LEU A 38 -1.65 -1.20 -14.68
C LEU A 38 -2.86 -1.25 -15.62
N ARG A 39 -3.45 -0.10 -15.96
CA ARG A 39 -4.51 -0.01 -16.98
C ARG A 39 -4.01 -0.28 -18.40
N GLU A 40 -2.70 -0.13 -18.65
CA GLU A 40 -2.11 -0.31 -19.97
C GLU A 40 -2.00 -1.79 -20.33
N THR A 41 -1.82 -2.05 -21.63
CA THR A 41 -1.47 -3.41 -22.09
C THR A 41 -0.17 -3.90 -21.45
N ARG A 42 -0.02 -5.21 -21.23
CA ARG A 42 1.17 -5.83 -20.62
C ARG A 42 2.49 -5.27 -21.18
N LYS A 43 2.62 -5.20 -22.51
CA LYS A 43 3.85 -4.71 -23.17
C LYS A 43 4.12 -3.23 -22.84
N ARG A 44 3.10 -2.37 -22.91
CA ARG A 44 3.22 -0.95 -22.60
C ARG A 44 3.46 -0.70 -21.11
N PHE A 45 2.81 -1.47 -20.24
CA PHE A 45 3.04 -1.43 -18.80
C PHE A 45 4.53 -1.61 -18.49
N PHE A 46 5.14 -2.72 -18.94
CA PHE A 46 6.56 -2.99 -18.64
C PHE A 46 7.50 -1.93 -19.24
N LEU A 47 7.22 -1.44 -20.45
CA LEU A 47 8.00 -0.37 -21.06
C LEU A 47 7.96 0.92 -20.24
N LEU A 48 6.76 1.42 -19.91
CA LEU A 48 6.59 2.69 -19.18
C LEU A 48 7.02 2.56 -17.72
N PHE A 49 6.74 1.42 -17.09
CA PHE A 49 7.13 1.15 -15.71
C PHE A 49 8.66 1.08 -15.58
N SER A 50 9.34 0.36 -16.48
CA SER A 50 10.81 0.30 -16.46
C SER A 50 11.45 1.65 -16.74
N LEU A 51 10.88 2.44 -17.66
CA LEU A 51 11.34 3.81 -17.92
C LEU A 51 11.20 4.69 -16.69
N GLY A 52 10.02 4.71 -16.06
CA GLY A 52 9.76 5.53 -14.86
C GLY A 52 10.65 5.13 -13.68
N VAL A 53 10.74 3.84 -13.39
CA VAL A 53 11.67 3.32 -12.36
C VAL A 53 13.12 3.70 -12.66
N SER A 54 13.56 3.64 -13.92
CA SER A 54 14.93 4.01 -14.29
C SER A 54 15.21 5.50 -14.06
N ILE A 55 14.28 6.38 -14.44
CA ILE A 55 14.35 7.82 -14.18
C ILE A 55 14.42 8.09 -12.68
N PHE A 56 13.56 7.45 -11.90
CA PHE A 56 13.52 7.61 -10.45
C PHE A 56 14.78 7.09 -9.75
N ILE A 57 15.33 5.96 -10.18
CA ILE A 57 16.61 5.44 -9.65
C ILE A 57 17.75 6.42 -9.96
N ALA A 58 17.84 6.91 -11.20
CA ALA A 58 18.84 7.92 -11.55
C ALA A 58 18.71 9.16 -10.65
N TYR A 59 17.50 9.66 -10.44
CA TYR A 59 17.23 10.75 -9.50
C TYR A 59 17.70 10.42 -8.07
N LEU A 60 17.30 9.26 -7.52
CA LEU A 60 17.69 8.81 -6.19
C LEU A 60 19.21 8.72 -6.00
N THR A 61 19.93 8.22 -7.02
CA THR A 61 21.40 8.16 -6.95
C THR A 61 22.03 9.54 -6.87
N LEU A 62 21.48 10.53 -7.57
CA LEU A 62 21.97 11.91 -7.53
C LEU A 62 21.75 12.57 -6.15
N ILE A 63 20.65 12.25 -5.47
CA ILE A 63 20.30 12.84 -4.17
C ILE A 63 20.63 11.95 -2.96
N TRP A 64 21.26 10.79 -3.18
CA TRP A 64 21.43 9.73 -2.18
C TRP A 64 21.98 10.23 -0.84
N ARG A 65 23.02 11.08 -0.89
CA ARG A 65 23.66 11.64 0.32
C ARG A 65 22.66 12.45 1.15
N ASN A 66 21.84 13.27 0.50
CA ASN A 66 20.84 14.11 1.17
C ASN A 66 19.70 13.25 1.72
N THR A 67 19.23 12.27 0.95
CA THR A 67 18.18 11.34 1.38
C THR A 67 18.62 10.55 2.60
N ASN A 68 19.83 10.01 2.61
CA ASN A 68 20.35 9.25 3.75
C ASN A 68 20.45 10.13 5.01
N TRP A 69 20.91 11.37 4.87
CA TRP A 69 20.94 12.33 5.98
C TRP A 69 19.54 12.61 6.55
N MET A 70 18.54 12.83 5.69
CA MET A 70 17.15 13.03 6.10
C MET A 70 16.57 11.81 6.85
N VAL A 71 16.85 10.59 6.38
CA VAL A 71 16.35 9.36 7.01
C VAL A 71 16.97 9.14 8.40
N MET A 72 18.23 9.53 8.59
CA MET A 72 18.89 9.42 9.89
C MET A 72 18.38 10.45 10.92
N GLN A 73 17.95 11.63 10.46
CA GLN A 73 17.47 12.72 11.31
C GLN A 73 15.95 12.72 11.51
N ALA A 74 15.21 11.95 10.71
CA ALA A 74 13.75 11.89 10.81
C ALA A 74 13.32 11.38 12.20
N PRO A 75 12.32 12.01 12.85
CA PRO A 75 11.79 11.53 14.14
C PRO A 75 11.22 10.11 14.00
N LYS A 76 11.72 9.18 14.83
CA LYS A 76 11.29 7.77 14.87
C LYS A 76 10.52 7.47 16.16
N GLY A 77 9.28 7.94 16.25
CA GLY A 77 8.38 7.63 17.37
C GLY A 77 7.28 6.65 16.96
N SER A 78 6.92 5.70 17.82
CA SER A 78 5.93 4.67 17.48
C SER A 78 4.52 5.22 17.36
N LEU A 79 4.17 6.27 18.10
CA LEU A 79 2.79 6.81 18.17
C LEU A 79 2.40 7.68 16.97
N LEU A 80 3.38 8.22 16.24
CA LEU A 80 3.16 9.10 15.08
C LEU A 80 3.45 8.42 13.75
N ASN A 81 3.95 7.19 13.79
CA ASN A 81 4.31 6.42 12.62
C ASN A 81 3.37 5.22 12.45
N PHE A 82 3.21 4.78 11.20
CA PHE A 82 2.55 3.54 10.86
C PHE A 82 3.44 2.72 9.91
N GLY A 83 3.22 1.42 9.87
CA GLY A 83 3.96 0.51 8.99
C GLY A 83 4.51 -0.70 9.72
N VAL A 84 5.11 -1.61 8.97
CA VAL A 84 5.65 -2.89 9.46
C VAL A 84 6.58 -2.74 10.66
N SER A 85 7.35 -1.66 10.74
CA SER A 85 8.34 -1.44 11.80
C SER A 85 7.78 -0.67 13.00
N ALA A 86 6.52 -0.21 12.98
CA ALA A 86 5.93 0.56 14.07
C ALA A 86 5.97 -0.20 15.41
N MET A 87 5.66 -1.50 15.39
CA MET A 87 5.76 -2.38 16.55
C MET A 87 7.20 -2.51 17.07
N GLY A 88 8.19 -2.60 16.17
CA GLY A 88 9.62 -2.62 16.55
C GLY A 88 10.04 -1.35 17.30
N TYR A 89 9.64 -0.18 16.78
CA TYR A 89 9.87 1.08 17.49
C TYR A 89 9.20 1.12 18.86
N ARG A 90 7.98 0.59 19.00
CA ARG A 90 7.31 0.51 20.30
C ARG A 90 8.06 -0.38 21.28
N VAL A 91 8.57 -1.52 20.82
CA VAL A 91 9.40 -2.41 21.65
C VAL A 91 10.67 -1.70 22.10
N PHE A 92 11.33 -0.95 21.21
CA PHE A 92 12.48 -0.12 21.57
C PHE A 92 12.12 0.90 22.66
N GLU A 93 11.04 1.66 22.50
CA GLU A 93 10.59 2.67 23.48
C GLU A 93 10.32 2.10 24.88
N ILE A 94 9.89 0.84 24.97
CA ILE A 94 9.56 0.18 26.25
C ILE A 94 10.79 -0.49 26.87
N THR A 95 11.68 -1.07 26.05
CA THR A 95 12.75 -1.94 26.52
C THR A 95 14.15 -1.34 26.42
N ASP A 96 14.30 -0.23 25.69
CA ASP A 96 15.57 0.39 25.28
C ASP A 96 16.55 -0.58 24.59
N SER A 97 16.03 -1.71 24.09
CA SER A 97 16.84 -2.77 23.48
C SER A 97 16.68 -2.78 21.97
N LYS A 98 17.78 -2.45 21.27
CA LYS A 98 17.84 -2.54 19.82
C LYS A 98 17.65 -3.98 19.32
N ALA A 99 18.22 -4.97 20.03
CA ALA A 99 18.10 -6.37 19.64
C ALA A 99 16.65 -6.87 19.63
N TYR A 100 15.85 -6.49 20.64
CA TYR A 100 14.43 -6.83 20.66
C TYR A 100 13.63 -6.09 19.58
N SER A 101 13.93 -4.80 19.37
CA SER A 101 13.32 -4.00 18.28
C SER A 101 13.58 -4.60 16.89
N ASP A 102 14.82 -4.99 16.61
CA ASP A 102 15.23 -5.57 15.33
C ASP A 102 14.55 -6.94 15.12
N LEU A 103 14.55 -7.80 16.15
CA LEU A 103 13.84 -9.09 16.12
C LEU A 103 12.34 -8.90 15.86
N THR A 104 11.68 -8.00 16.59
CA THR A 104 10.26 -7.70 16.39
C THR A 104 10.00 -7.19 14.97
N THR A 105 10.84 -6.32 14.45
CA THR A 105 10.72 -5.80 13.08
C THR A 105 10.83 -6.92 12.04
N ILE A 106 11.79 -7.83 12.20
CA ILE A 106 11.94 -9.00 11.31
C ILE A 106 10.68 -9.88 11.34
N LEU A 107 10.15 -10.16 12.54
CA LEU A 107 8.92 -10.93 12.71
C LEU A 107 7.71 -10.24 12.05
N MET A 108 7.62 -8.91 12.13
CA MET A 108 6.57 -8.16 11.44
C MET A 108 6.71 -8.21 9.91
N PHE A 109 7.93 -8.14 9.38
CA PHE A 109 8.16 -8.37 7.93
C PHE A 109 7.76 -9.79 7.52
N ALA A 110 8.08 -10.80 8.32
CA ALA A 110 7.64 -12.17 8.08
C ALA A 110 6.10 -12.28 8.08
N LEU A 111 5.42 -11.63 9.03
CA LEU A 111 3.96 -11.56 9.06
C LEU A 111 3.39 -10.87 7.82
N ALA A 112 3.97 -9.74 7.38
CA ALA A 112 3.54 -9.06 6.15
C ALA A 112 3.68 -9.97 4.92
N PHE A 113 4.78 -10.71 4.82
CA PHE A 113 4.98 -11.69 3.75
C PHE A 113 3.91 -12.80 3.78
N LEU A 114 3.61 -13.34 4.97
CA LEU A 114 2.56 -14.35 5.13
C LEU A 114 1.17 -13.81 4.74
N ILE A 115 0.84 -12.58 5.13
CA ILE A 115 -0.40 -11.92 4.74
C ILE A 115 -0.46 -11.75 3.22
N ILE A 116 0.61 -11.29 2.58
CA ILE A 116 0.67 -11.12 1.12
C ILE A 116 0.44 -12.48 0.43
N ALA A 117 1.15 -13.52 0.85
CA ALA A 117 1.01 -14.87 0.30
C ALA A 117 -0.41 -15.43 0.47
N TYR A 118 -0.98 -15.27 1.67
CA TYR A 118 -2.34 -15.71 1.96
C TYR A 118 -3.39 -14.96 1.14
N VAL A 119 -3.26 -13.64 1.03
CA VAL A 119 -4.19 -12.80 0.26
C VAL A 119 -4.08 -13.07 -1.24
N LEU A 120 -2.88 -13.34 -1.76
CA LEU A 120 -2.67 -13.82 -3.14
C LEU A 120 -3.42 -15.14 -3.38
N TYR A 121 -3.23 -16.13 -2.50
CA TYR A 121 -3.94 -17.40 -2.57
C TYR A 121 -5.46 -17.23 -2.50
N LEU A 122 -5.95 -16.40 -1.59
CA LEU A 122 -7.38 -16.14 -1.43
C LEU A 122 -7.96 -15.45 -2.67
N SER A 123 -7.23 -14.48 -3.25
CA SER A 123 -7.67 -13.76 -4.46
C SER A 123 -7.83 -14.70 -5.66
N ASP A 124 -6.94 -15.69 -5.78
CA ASP A 124 -7.00 -16.73 -6.81
C ASP A 124 -8.22 -17.63 -6.61
N LYS A 125 -8.38 -18.15 -5.39
CA LYS A 125 -9.46 -19.07 -5.02
C LYS A 125 -10.85 -18.47 -5.18
N LEU A 126 -11.03 -17.21 -4.76
CA LEU A 126 -12.33 -16.53 -4.83
C LEU A 126 -12.63 -16.01 -6.24
N ASN A 127 -11.61 -15.83 -7.06
CA ASN A 127 -11.72 -15.43 -8.46
C ASN A 127 -12.60 -14.19 -8.68
N LEU A 128 -12.55 -13.23 -7.75
CA LEU A 128 -13.37 -12.03 -7.84
C LEU A 128 -12.75 -11.03 -8.83
N SER A 129 -13.62 -10.41 -9.61
CA SER A 129 -13.28 -9.32 -10.52
C SER A 129 -13.96 -8.06 -10.07
N ALA A 130 -13.19 -7.00 -9.84
CA ALA A 130 -13.79 -5.68 -9.78
C ALA A 130 -14.19 -5.27 -11.19
N GLU A 131 -15.37 -4.66 -11.33
CA GLU A 131 -15.77 -4.01 -12.56
C GLU A 131 -14.86 -2.80 -12.83
N ASN A 132 -14.50 -2.62 -14.11
CA ASN A 132 -13.72 -1.48 -14.53
C ASN A 132 -14.60 -0.23 -14.46
N ASN A 133 -14.18 0.76 -13.69
CA ASN A 133 -14.91 2.00 -13.53
C ASN A 133 -13.94 3.18 -13.42
N ARG A 134 -14.50 4.39 -13.36
CA ARG A 134 -13.71 5.62 -13.39
C ARG A 134 -12.80 5.88 -12.19
N TYR A 135 -12.95 5.14 -11.08
CA TYR A 135 -12.17 5.36 -9.85
C TYR A 135 -11.14 4.25 -9.59
N ILE A 136 -11.11 3.20 -10.41
CA ILE A 136 -10.20 2.06 -10.19
C ILE A 136 -8.72 2.48 -10.24
N ASP A 137 -8.36 3.41 -11.13
CA ASP A 137 -6.99 3.90 -11.25
C ASP A 137 -6.59 4.75 -10.04
N ALA A 138 -7.48 5.61 -9.57
CA ALA A 138 -7.28 6.37 -8.33
C ALA A 138 -7.08 5.43 -7.13
N PHE A 139 -7.90 4.38 -7.06
CA PHE A 139 -7.78 3.37 -6.02
C PHE A 139 -6.46 2.63 -6.08
N ARG A 140 -6.02 2.16 -7.25
CA ARG A 140 -4.73 1.47 -7.43
C ARG A 140 -3.57 2.37 -6.98
N ILE A 141 -3.57 3.65 -7.35
CA ILE A 141 -2.56 4.62 -6.91
C ILE A 141 -2.58 4.75 -5.38
N GLY A 142 -3.74 5.03 -4.79
CA GLY A 142 -3.87 5.24 -3.33
C GLY A 142 -3.44 4.01 -2.54
N ALA A 143 -3.88 2.82 -2.97
CA ALA A 143 -3.54 1.55 -2.35
C ALA A 143 -2.05 1.24 -2.45
N LEU A 144 -1.42 1.43 -3.62
CA LEU A 144 0.01 1.16 -3.78
C LEU A 144 0.91 2.12 -3.01
N ILE A 145 0.57 3.41 -2.97
CA ILE A 145 1.29 4.37 -2.12
C ILE A 145 1.16 3.97 -0.65
N TYR A 146 -0.03 3.56 -0.22
CA TYR A 146 -0.24 3.04 1.13
C TYR A 146 0.61 1.78 1.40
N PHE A 147 0.62 0.77 0.51
CA PHE A 147 1.43 -0.44 0.70
C PHE A 147 2.92 -0.13 0.72
N GLY A 148 3.38 0.73 -0.19
CA GLY A 148 4.76 1.14 -0.25
C GLY A 148 5.21 1.86 1.03
N ALA A 149 4.40 2.79 1.53
CA ALA A 149 4.65 3.46 2.81
C ALA A 149 4.61 2.50 4.00
N PHE A 150 3.66 1.56 4.01
CA PHE A 150 3.53 0.55 5.07
C PHE A 150 4.73 -0.41 5.12
N LEU A 151 5.18 -0.89 3.96
CA LEU A 151 6.30 -1.83 3.82
C LEU A 151 7.68 -1.16 3.91
N GLN A 152 7.77 0.14 3.67
CA GLN A 152 8.99 0.92 3.91
C GLN A 152 9.43 0.88 5.39
N GLY A 153 8.51 0.55 6.31
CA GLY A 153 8.81 0.24 7.70
C GLY A 153 8.13 1.19 8.66
N ALA A 154 8.53 2.45 8.69
CA ALA A 154 7.79 3.49 9.42
C ALA A 154 7.68 4.75 8.57
N ALA A 155 6.44 5.07 8.23
CA ALA A 155 6.08 6.34 7.64
C ALA A 155 5.32 7.15 8.69
N PHE A 156 5.58 8.46 8.73
CA PHE A 156 4.75 9.37 9.50
C PHE A 156 3.29 9.25 9.04
N ASN A 157 2.35 9.44 9.96
CA ASN A 157 0.93 9.16 9.76
C ASN A 157 0.23 10.08 8.73
N TYR A 158 0.57 9.88 7.46
CA TYR A 158 -0.02 10.52 6.28
C TYR A 158 -0.98 9.59 5.54
N LYS A 159 -1.36 8.45 6.13
CA LYS A 159 -2.15 7.41 5.46
C LYS A 159 -3.42 7.94 4.82
N PHE A 160 -4.12 8.85 5.51
CA PHE A 160 -5.35 9.46 4.98
C PHE A 160 -5.12 10.26 3.69
N MET A 161 -3.96 10.91 3.52
CA MET A 161 -3.65 11.67 2.30
C MET A 161 -3.59 10.79 1.05
N PHE A 162 -3.20 9.52 1.18
CA PHE A 162 -3.13 8.57 0.07
C PHE A 162 -4.43 7.79 -0.07
N LEU A 163 -5.03 7.41 1.05
CA LEU A 163 -6.26 6.62 1.08
C LEU A 163 -7.49 7.41 0.59
N ILE A 164 -7.43 8.75 0.55
CA ILE A 164 -8.48 9.56 -0.07
C ILE A 164 -8.73 9.18 -1.54
N PHE A 165 -7.71 8.70 -2.26
CA PHE A 165 -7.85 8.21 -3.63
C PHE A 165 -8.53 6.83 -3.70
N ALA A 166 -8.43 6.04 -2.64
CA ALA A 166 -9.01 4.70 -2.54
C ALA A 166 -10.48 4.71 -2.11
N ILE A 167 -10.88 5.65 -1.24
CA ILE A 167 -12.23 5.71 -0.66
C ILE A 167 -13.36 5.68 -1.70
N PRO A 168 -13.35 6.47 -2.79
CA PRO A 168 -14.46 6.47 -3.75
C PRO A 168 -14.74 5.09 -4.35
N GLN A 169 -13.68 4.34 -4.66
CA GLN A 169 -13.81 3.00 -5.21
C GLN A 169 -14.28 1.98 -4.16
N ILE A 170 -13.76 2.06 -2.94
CA ILE A 170 -14.18 1.19 -1.84
C ILE A 170 -15.68 1.37 -1.57
N VAL A 171 -16.17 2.62 -1.56
CA VAL A 171 -17.60 2.93 -1.40
C VAL A 171 -18.44 2.33 -2.52
N LEU A 172 -17.97 2.31 -3.76
CA LEU A 172 -18.69 1.63 -4.84
C LEU A 172 -18.77 0.13 -4.62
N TRP A 173 -17.71 -0.50 -4.12
CA TRP A 173 -17.70 -1.94 -3.83
C TRP A 173 -18.58 -2.34 -2.65
N ILE A 174 -19.02 -1.41 -1.81
CA ILE A 174 -19.98 -1.67 -0.71
C ILE A 174 -21.43 -1.78 -1.20
N LYS A 175 -21.75 -1.29 -2.41
CA LYS A 175 -23.11 -1.31 -2.94
C LYS A 175 -23.59 -2.69 -3.42
N PRO A 176 -22.86 -3.44 -4.27
CA PRO A 176 -23.34 -4.73 -4.76
C PRO A 176 -23.33 -5.77 -3.64
N ASP A 177 -24.16 -6.82 -3.75
CA ASP A 177 -24.13 -7.96 -2.82
C ASP A 177 -22.90 -8.88 -3.06
N GLY A 178 -22.45 -9.56 -2.00
CA GLY A 178 -21.45 -10.63 -2.11
C GLY A 178 -20.17 -10.42 -1.28
N GLN A 179 -19.11 -11.14 -1.66
CA GLN A 179 -17.83 -11.12 -0.93
C GLN A 179 -17.08 -9.81 -1.11
N LEU A 180 -17.15 -9.18 -2.29
CA LEU A 180 -16.54 -7.89 -2.57
C LEU A 180 -17.15 -6.78 -1.69
N ARG A 181 -18.46 -6.87 -1.39
CA ARG A 181 -19.14 -6.00 -0.44
C ARG A 181 -18.51 -6.02 0.94
N ARG A 182 -18.35 -7.24 1.48
CA ARG A 182 -17.80 -7.45 2.82
C ARG A 182 -16.37 -6.96 2.88
N ALA A 183 -15.57 -7.26 1.85
CA ALA A 183 -14.20 -6.78 1.75
C ALA A 183 -14.13 -5.25 1.68
N GLY A 184 -14.99 -4.61 0.88
CA GLY A 184 -15.12 -3.15 0.81
C GLY A 184 -15.51 -2.52 2.15
N ALA A 185 -16.52 -3.08 2.82
CA ALA A 185 -17.00 -2.57 4.11
C ALA A 185 -15.94 -2.69 5.20
N TRP A 186 -15.29 -3.85 5.32
CA TRP A 186 -14.20 -4.05 6.27
C TRP A 186 -12.99 -3.18 5.96
N SER A 187 -12.60 -3.09 4.69
CA SER A 187 -11.52 -2.19 4.26
C SER A 187 -11.79 -0.76 4.68
N LEU A 188 -12.99 -0.23 4.41
CA LEU A 188 -13.37 1.13 4.80
C LEU A 188 -13.36 1.29 6.32
N ALA A 189 -13.93 0.33 7.06
CA ALA A 189 -13.98 0.36 8.51
C ALA A 189 -12.58 0.42 9.12
N PHE A 190 -11.65 -0.44 8.69
CA PHE A 190 -10.28 -0.47 9.21
C PHE A 190 -9.47 0.75 8.77
N VAL A 191 -9.64 1.24 7.54
CA VAL A 191 -9.03 2.50 7.09
C VAL A 191 -9.46 3.65 7.99
N LEU A 192 -10.77 3.81 8.22
CA LEU A 192 -11.29 4.87 9.08
C LEU A 192 -10.79 4.68 10.51
N PHE A 193 -10.95 3.49 11.10
CA PHE A 193 -10.54 3.22 12.47
C PHE A 193 -9.05 3.49 12.71
N SER A 194 -8.19 3.10 11.76
CA SER A 194 -6.76 3.40 11.83
C SER A 194 -6.44 4.91 11.87
N CYS A 195 -7.30 5.78 11.34
CA CYS A 195 -7.02 7.22 11.36
C CYS A 195 -7.18 7.85 12.74
N TRP A 196 -7.69 7.13 13.74
CA TRP A 196 -8.07 7.67 15.05
C TRP A 196 -7.12 7.28 16.20
N GLY A 197 -5.93 6.74 15.93
CA GLY A 197 -4.97 6.31 16.97
C GLY A 197 -4.72 7.32 18.10
N MET A 198 -4.54 8.61 17.77
CA MET A 198 -4.36 9.68 18.78
C MET A 198 -5.60 9.93 19.65
N ILE A 199 -6.79 9.64 19.14
CA ILE A 199 -8.03 9.74 19.92
C ILE A 199 -8.21 8.50 20.78
N LEU A 200 -7.87 7.31 20.25
CA LEU A 200 -7.84 6.07 21.03
C LEU A 200 -6.92 6.20 22.25
N SER A 201 -5.76 6.86 22.12
CA SER A 201 -4.83 7.07 23.23
C SER A 201 -5.33 8.03 24.32
N ARG A 202 -6.40 8.80 24.05
CA ARG A 202 -7.08 9.62 25.07
C ARG A 202 -8.15 8.85 25.83
N ILE A 203 -8.66 7.77 25.26
CA ILE A 203 -9.77 6.98 25.80
C ILE A 203 -9.26 5.72 26.50
N PHE A 204 -8.25 5.07 25.93
CA PHE A 204 -7.69 3.82 26.42
C PHE A 204 -6.26 3.99 26.95
N PRO A 205 -5.78 3.07 27.80
CA PRO A 205 -4.37 3.01 28.17
C PRO A 205 -3.49 2.96 26.92
N LEU A 206 -2.34 3.66 26.96
CA LEU A 206 -1.49 3.90 25.79
C LEU A 206 -1.16 2.62 25.00
N ASN A 207 -0.80 1.54 25.70
CA ASN A 207 -0.44 0.26 25.07
C ASN A 207 -1.63 -0.41 24.40
N LEU A 208 -2.83 -0.32 24.99
CA LEU A 208 -4.04 -0.87 24.38
C LEU A 208 -4.45 -0.03 23.17
N ALA A 209 -4.41 1.30 23.27
CA ALA A 209 -4.69 2.20 22.15
C ALA A 209 -3.74 1.94 20.96
N PHE A 210 -2.45 1.79 21.24
CA PHE A 210 -1.45 1.45 20.23
C PHE A 210 -1.73 0.07 19.59
N ALA A 211 -2.02 -0.96 20.39
CA ALA A 211 -2.33 -2.29 19.87
C ALA A 211 -3.58 -2.29 18.98
N LEU A 212 -4.60 -1.52 19.35
CA LEU A 212 -5.82 -1.36 18.54
C LEU A 212 -5.53 -0.62 17.22
N ASP A 213 -4.74 0.46 17.25
CA ASP A 213 -4.34 1.18 16.02
C ASP A 213 -3.51 0.30 15.10
N GLU A 214 -2.53 -0.44 15.64
CA GLU A 214 -1.71 -1.36 14.87
C GLU A 214 -2.55 -2.49 14.28
N ALA A 215 -3.44 -3.12 15.06
CA ALA A 215 -4.35 -4.12 14.54
C ALA A 215 -5.21 -3.56 13.38
N ALA A 216 -5.68 -2.32 13.51
CA ALA A 216 -6.41 -1.62 12.45
C ALA A 216 -5.56 -1.43 11.20
N ASN A 217 -4.29 -1.01 11.35
CA ASN A 217 -3.35 -0.81 10.25
C ASN A 217 -3.10 -2.13 9.50
N TRP A 218 -2.84 -3.23 10.23
CA TRP A 218 -2.62 -4.55 9.63
C TRP A 218 -3.85 -5.11 8.91
N LEU A 219 -5.04 -4.92 9.49
CA LEU A 219 -6.29 -5.33 8.85
C LEU A 219 -6.59 -4.47 7.62
N ALA A 220 -6.40 -3.14 7.71
CA ALA A 220 -6.52 -2.25 6.56
C ALA A 220 -5.58 -2.68 5.42
N PHE A 221 -4.33 -3.01 5.73
CA PHE A 221 -3.35 -3.55 4.79
C PHE A 221 -3.86 -4.84 4.10
N ALA A 222 -4.31 -5.83 4.87
CA ALA A 222 -4.79 -7.10 4.32
C ALA A 222 -6.01 -6.92 3.41
N TYR A 223 -7.02 -6.16 3.85
CA TYR A 223 -8.25 -5.96 3.08
C TYR A 223 -8.04 -5.07 1.85
N LEU A 224 -7.22 -4.00 1.95
CA LEU A 224 -6.87 -3.19 0.80
C LEU A 224 -6.07 -4.00 -0.23
N LEU A 225 -5.14 -4.86 0.23
CA LEU A 225 -4.37 -5.72 -0.67
C LEU A 225 -5.28 -6.69 -1.41
N PHE A 226 -6.25 -7.28 -0.72
CA PHE A 226 -7.24 -8.16 -1.35
C PHE A 226 -8.03 -7.42 -2.44
N LEU A 227 -8.57 -6.24 -2.12
CA LEU A 227 -9.29 -5.41 -3.09
C LEU A 227 -8.40 -4.95 -4.25
N PHE A 228 -7.13 -4.65 -3.98
CA PHE A 228 -6.13 -4.32 -4.98
C PHE A 228 -5.94 -5.44 -5.99
N LEU A 229 -5.75 -6.68 -5.53
CA LEU A 229 -5.63 -7.85 -6.40
C LEU A 229 -6.91 -8.10 -7.21
N CYS A 230 -8.09 -7.92 -6.61
CA CYS A 230 -9.37 -7.99 -7.33
C CYS A 230 -9.51 -6.89 -8.40
N SER A 231 -8.85 -5.75 -8.19
CA SER A 231 -8.81 -4.63 -9.13
C SER A 231 -7.77 -4.79 -10.23
N CYS A 232 -6.85 -5.75 -10.15
CA CYS A 232 -5.80 -5.92 -11.14
C CYS A 232 -6.35 -6.31 -12.53
N PRO A 233 -5.67 -5.90 -13.62
CA PRO A 233 -6.06 -6.28 -14.97
C PRO A 233 -5.96 -7.80 -15.18
N ASP A 234 -6.69 -8.32 -16.18
CA ASP A 234 -6.76 -9.76 -16.48
C ASP A 234 -5.40 -10.41 -16.62
N TRP A 235 -4.47 -9.74 -17.31
CA TRP A 235 -3.13 -10.28 -17.55
C TRP A 235 -2.35 -10.50 -16.25
N VAL A 236 -2.52 -9.67 -15.21
CA VAL A 236 -1.91 -9.89 -13.89
C VAL A 236 -2.55 -11.09 -13.21
N ARG A 237 -3.90 -11.13 -13.20
CA ARG A 237 -4.65 -12.21 -12.55
C ARG A 237 -4.38 -13.58 -13.18
N LEU A 238 -4.16 -13.62 -14.49
CA LEU A 238 -3.85 -14.83 -15.23
C LEU A 238 -2.46 -15.37 -14.86
N GLU A 239 -1.48 -14.50 -14.59
CA GLU A 239 -0.17 -14.89 -14.09
C GLU A 239 -0.26 -15.46 -12.66
N ILE A 240 -1.05 -14.83 -11.78
CA ILE A 240 -1.32 -15.36 -10.42
C ILE A 240 -1.93 -16.76 -10.49
N ARG A 241 -2.96 -16.95 -11.31
CA ARG A 241 -3.58 -18.27 -11.54
C ARG A 241 -2.60 -19.30 -12.07
N THR A 242 -1.77 -18.89 -13.03
CA THR A 242 -0.78 -19.79 -13.65
C THR A 242 0.27 -20.24 -12.63
N PHE A 243 0.67 -19.35 -11.72
CA PHE A 243 1.56 -19.68 -10.61
C PHE A 243 0.96 -20.78 -9.73
N PHE A 244 -0.25 -20.59 -9.18
CA PHE A 244 -0.87 -21.59 -8.30
C PHE A 244 -1.18 -22.92 -8.99
N LYS A 245 -1.67 -22.89 -10.24
CA LYS A 245 -1.89 -24.11 -11.05
C LYS A 245 -0.63 -24.96 -11.24
N ARG A 246 0.55 -24.34 -11.33
CA ARG A 246 1.83 -25.06 -11.44
C ARG A 246 2.19 -25.79 -10.15
N TYR A 247 1.80 -25.25 -8.99
CA TYR A 247 2.03 -25.91 -7.70
C TYR A 247 1.07 -27.07 -7.46
N GLU A 248 -0.21 -26.91 -7.78
CA GLU A 248 -1.20 -27.99 -7.65
C GLU A 248 -0.82 -29.23 -8.46
N ARG A 249 -0.32 -29.04 -9.70
CA ARG A 249 0.15 -30.14 -10.56
C ARG A 249 1.40 -30.86 -10.06
N LYS A 250 2.18 -30.25 -9.17
CA LYS A 250 3.38 -30.87 -8.57
C LYS A 250 3.06 -31.61 -7.26
N ALA A 251 1.91 -31.34 -6.66
CA ALA A 251 1.46 -31.96 -5.42
C ALA A 251 0.53 -33.16 -5.66
N ALA A 252 0.02 -33.31 -6.88
CA ALA A 252 -0.73 -34.49 -7.36
C ALA A 252 0.22 -35.49 -8.03
#